data_AF-A0A1Y0L341-F1
#
_entry.id   AF-A0A1Y0L341-F1
#
_cell.length_a   1.000
_cell.length_b   1.000
_cell.length_c   1.000
_cell.angle_alpha   90.00
_cell.angle_beta   90.00
_cell.angle_gamma   90.00
#
_symmetry.space_group_name_H-M   'P 1'
#
loop_
_entity.id
_entity.type
_entity.pdbx_description
1 polymer ?
#
loop_
_entity_poly.entity_id
_entity_poly.type
_entity_poly.pdbx_seq_one_letter_code
_entity_poly.pdbx_strand_id
1 'polypeptide(L)'
;MKKLLGLLAATGLVASTGSAVVACGEDEKTDTTVTTDSIKGKVDALLDGKPSMAVAALQSLLNGDETIVEVATWTVSRDTTIETTANIGFTLAEGYTLVTGDDAEFTVADILTPLDTLVIELDDSDVELDLNGTSTKEFTIANFAELDSIAVAITSGDNAVEISADTTQTDGKFTIVAVAEGDATITVSSDVADVQPVTIDVDVIDSTELFEII
;
A
#
# COMPACT_ATOMS: atom_id res chain seq x y z
N MET A 1 -46.03 -59.17 44.95
CA MET A 1 -44.88 -59.04 44.02
C MET A 1 -45.46 -59.01 42.61
N LYS A 2 -45.71 -57.83 42.04
CA LYS A 2 -44.82 -57.07 41.13
C LYS A 2 -44.60 -57.77 39.77
N LYS A 3 -45.11 -57.10 38.72
CA LYS A 3 -44.64 -57.06 37.31
C LYS A 3 -45.16 -58.16 36.38
N LEU A 4 -45.44 -57.95 35.10
CA LEU A 4 -45.62 -56.75 34.25
C LEU A 4 -46.19 -57.29 32.91
N LEU A 5 -47.19 -56.59 32.36
CA LEU A 5 -47.36 -56.17 30.96
C LEU A 5 -47.12 -57.09 29.72
N GLY A 6 -48.01 -56.86 28.74
CA GLY A 6 -47.76 -56.96 27.29
C GLY A 6 -48.57 -58.06 26.61
N LEU A 7 -49.86 -57.90 26.26
CA LEU A 7 -50.53 -56.92 25.40
C LEU A 7 -50.08 -56.91 23.93
N LEU A 8 -50.97 -57.49 23.12
CA LEU A 8 -51.44 -57.13 21.77
C LEU A 8 -50.49 -57.10 20.55
N ALA A 9 -50.96 -57.90 19.57
CA ALA A 9 -51.29 -57.53 18.19
C ALA A 9 -50.11 -57.29 17.22
N ALA A 10 -49.90 -58.13 16.21
CA ALA A 10 -50.71 -58.41 15.02
C ALA A 10 -50.55 -57.37 13.91
N THR A 11 -50.44 -57.90 12.69
CA THR A 11 -50.42 -57.22 11.37
C THR A 11 -49.11 -56.48 11.07
N GLY A 12 -48.53 -56.53 9.90
CA GLY A 12 -48.96 -57.03 8.60
C GLY A 12 -48.03 -56.34 7.62
N LEU A 13 -47.07 -57.08 7.08
CA LEU A 13 -46.04 -56.55 6.20
C LEU A 13 -46.68 -56.19 4.86
N VAL A 14 -46.78 -54.90 4.55
CA VAL A 14 -47.14 -54.44 3.20
C VAL A 14 -46.00 -53.54 2.71
N ALA A 15 -45.27 -54.05 1.71
CA ALA A 15 -44.27 -53.31 0.97
C ALA A 15 -44.98 -52.27 0.10
N SER A 16 -44.87 -51.01 0.48
CA SER A 16 -45.17 -49.86 -0.38
C SER A 16 -43.85 -49.33 -0.91
N THR A 17 -43.58 -49.57 -2.20
CA THR A 17 -42.58 -48.83 -2.96
C THR A 17 -43.11 -47.42 -3.17
N GLY A 18 -42.94 -46.56 -2.16
CA GLY A 18 -43.03 -45.12 -2.33
C GLY A 18 -41.72 -44.63 -2.92
N SER A 19 -41.71 -44.29 -4.20
CA SER A 19 -40.63 -43.53 -4.82
C SER A 19 -40.44 -42.24 -4.02
N ALA A 20 -39.37 -42.17 -3.24
CA ALA A 20 -38.87 -40.91 -2.74
C ALA A 20 -38.37 -40.12 -3.96
N VAL A 21 -39.22 -39.24 -4.47
CA VAL A 21 -38.76 -38.06 -5.20
C VAL A 21 -37.95 -37.26 -4.18
N VAL A 22 -36.63 -37.33 -4.31
CA VAL A 22 -35.70 -36.42 -3.66
C VAL A 22 -36.00 -35.04 -4.25
N ALA A 23 -36.77 -34.25 -3.51
CA ALA A 23 -36.93 -32.83 -3.76
C ALA A 23 -35.54 -32.18 -3.63
N CYS A 24 -35.29 -31.22 -4.53
CA CYS A 24 -34.09 -30.39 -4.63
C CYS A 24 -33.35 -30.23 -3.31
N GLY A 25 -32.05 -30.58 -3.32
CA GLY A 25 -31.13 -29.79 -2.53
C GLY A 25 -31.21 -28.38 -3.09
N GLU A 26 -31.82 -27.47 -2.36
CA GLU A 26 -31.48 -26.06 -2.48
C GLU A 26 -29.96 -26.00 -2.30
N ASP A 27 -29.26 -25.66 -3.38
CA ASP A 27 -27.90 -25.17 -3.26
C ASP A 27 -27.98 -24.05 -2.23
N GLU A 28 -27.39 -24.26 -1.05
CA GLU A 28 -27.26 -23.23 -0.04
C GLU A 28 -26.48 -22.09 -0.71
N LYS A 29 -27.20 -21.11 -1.24
CA LYS A 29 -26.61 -19.83 -1.63
C LYS A 29 -26.09 -19.25 -0.33
N THR A 30 -24.80 -19.46 -0.08
CA THR A 30 -24.04 -18.62 0.83
C THR A 30 -24.34 -17.19 0.42
N ASP A 31 -24.98 -16.43 1.30
CA ASP A 31 -25.30 -15.03 1.05
C ASP A 31 -23.96 -14.29 0.89
N THR A 32 -23.60 -13.99 -0.35
CA THR A 32 -22.37 -13.28 -0.70
C THR A 32 -22.59 -11.77 -0.77
N THR A 33 -23.72 -11.31 -0.23
CA THR A 33 -24.03 -9.89 -0.12
C THR A 33 -23.29 -9.29 1.07
N VAL A 34 -22.56 -8.19 0.85
CA VAL A 34 -21.81 -7.47 1.89
C VAL A 34 -22.26 -6.02 1.97
N THR A 35 -22.07 -5.41 3.13
CA THR A 35 -22.28 -3.97 3.33
C THR A 35 -20.95 -3.24 3.47
N THR A 36 -20.94 -1.96 3.16
CA THR A 36 -19.77 -1.09 3.36
C THR A 36 -19.38 -1.03 4.83
N ASP A 37 -20.36 -0.95 5.73
CA ASP A 37 -20.13 -0.98 7.19
C ASP A 37 -19.44 -2.27 7.66
N SER A 38 -19.77 -3.42 7.06
CA SER A 38 -19.12 -4.69 7.40
C SER A 38 -17.65 -4.69 6.97
N ILE A 39 -17.33 -4.15 5.80
CA ILE A 39 -15.95 -4.05 5.31
C ILE A 39 -15.18 -3.04 6.15
N LYS A 40 -15.77 -1.87 6.40
CA LYS A 40 -15.21 -0.84 7.28
C LYS A 40 -14.90 -1.41 8.67
N GLY A 41 -15.82 -2.16 9.27
CA GLY A 41 -15.60 -2.76 10.60
C GLY A 41 -14.39 -3.71 10.64
N LYS A 42 -14.10 -4.42 9.55
CA LYS A 42 -12.89 -5.25 9.45
C LYS A 42 -11.63 -4.41 9.28
N VAL A 43 -11.69 -3.35 8.47
CA VAL A 43 -10.58 -2.40 8.31
C VAL A 43 -10.28 -1.69 9.64
N ASP A 44 -11.30 -1.22 10.36
CA ASP A 44 -11.15 -0.62 11.68
C ASP A 44 -10.47 -1.60 12.66
N ALA A 45 -10.83 -2.88 12.63
CA ALA A 45 -10.19 -3.91 13.44
C ALA A 45 -8.72 -4.19 13.05
N LEU A 46 -8.41 -4.14 11.75
CA LEU A 46 -7.04 -4.29 11.23
C LEU A 46 -6.13 -3.12 11.65
N LEU A 47 -6.72 -1.92 11.75
CA LEU A 47 -6.02 -0.68 12.08
C LEU A 47 -5.99 -0.39 13.58
N ASP A 48 -6.73 -1.13 14.40
CA ASP A 48 -6.78 -0.92 15.84
C ASP A 48 -5.37 -0.97 16.48
N GLY A 49 -5.04 0.09 17.20
CA GLY A 49 -3.73 0.27 17.84
C GLY A 49 -2.54 0.46 16.90
N LYS A 50 -2.74 0.60 15.59
CA LYS A 50 -1.65 0.95 14.66
C LYS A 50 -1.27 2.43 14.81
N PRO A 51 0.02 2.77 14.66
CA PRO A 51 0.42 4.17 14.54
C PRO A 51 -0.11 4.79 13.25
N SER A 52 -0.14 6.12 13.20
CA SER A 52 -0.37 6.83 11.94
C SER A 52 0.69 6.45 10.90
N MET A 53 0.30 6.40 9.63
CA MET A 53 1.18 5.98 8.55
C MET A 53 0.95 6.76 7.25
N ALA A 54 1.88 6.61 6.32
CA ALA A 54 1.77 7.09 4.95
C ALA A 54 0.58 6.45 4.21
N VAL A 55 0.02 7.17 3.22
CA VAL A 55 -1.04 6.62 2.34
C VAL A 55 -0.60 5.31 1.67
N ALA A 56 0.63 5.25 1.14
CA ALA A 56 1.18 4.07 0.49
C ALA A 56 1.36 2.88 1.46
N ALA A 57 1.74 3.17 2.71
CA ALA A 57 1.86 2.15 3.75
C ALA A 57 0.50 1.57 4.14
N LEU A 58 -0.52 2.42 4.26
CA LEU A 58 -1.90 1.98 4.51
C LEU A 58 -2.43 1.13 3.35
N GLN A 59 -2.22 1.57 2.10
CA GLN A 59 -2.63 0.79 0.93
C GLN A 59 -1.92 -0.57 0.86
N SER A 60 -0.62 -0.61 1.14
CA SER A 60 0.14 -1.86 1.19
C SER A 60 -0.35 -2.80 2.29
N LEU A 61 -0.70 -2.25 3.46
CA LEU A 61 -1.27 -3.00 4.57
C LEU A 61 -2.62 -3.63 4.18
N LEU A 62 -3.51 -2.86 3.54
CA LEU A 62 -4.82 -3.36 3.09
C LEU A 62 -4.68 -4.41 1.98
N ASN A 63 -3.79 -4.17 1.01
CA ASN A 63 -3.52 -5.12 -0.08
C ASN A 63 -2.86 -6.42 0.41
N GLY A 64 -2.11 -6.35 1.51
CA GLY A 64 -1.46 -7.51 2.13
C GLY A 64 -2.35 -8.27 3.11
N ASP A 65 -3.55 -7.76 3.44
CA ASP A 65 -4.47 -8.45 4.34
C ASP A 65 -5.24 -9.54 3.59
N GLU A 66 -5.05 -10.78 4.03
CA GLU A 66 -5.75 -11.95 3.48
C GLU A 66 -7.06 -12.26 4.23
N THR A 67 -7.42 -11.47 5.25
CA THR A 67 -8.59 -11.74 6.09
C THR A 67 -9.88 -11.11 5.58
N ILE A 68 -9.78 -10.00 4.85
CA ILE A 68 -10.89 -9.33 4.16
C ILE A 68 -11.04 -9.92 2.75
N VAL A 69 -11.52 -11.16 2.68
CA VAL A 69 -11.62 -11.94 1.44
C VAL A 69 -12.64 -11.39 0.43
N GLU A 70 -13.54 -10.51 0.86
CA GLU A 70 -14.60 -9.96 0.01
C GLU A 70 -14.12 -8.84 -0.92
N VAL A 71 -12.91 -8.31 -0.70
CA VAL A 71 -12.34 -7.21 -1.47
C VAL A 71 -11.24 -7.73 -2.41
N ALA A 72 -11.32 -7.35 -3.68
CA ALA A 72 -10.31 -7.65 -4.70
C ALA A 72 -9.18 -6.61 -4.74
N THR A 73 -9.54 -5.33 -4.65
CA THR A 73 -8.57 -4.23 -4.75
C THR A 73 -8.95 -3.09 -3.83
N TRP A 74 -7.93 -2.45 -3.24
CA TRP A 74 -8.08 -1.25 -2.44
C TRP A 74 -7.52 -0.02 -3.16
N THR A 75 -8.18 1.11 -2.96
CA THR A 75 -7.68 2.44 -3.29
C THR A 75 -7.69 3.28 -2.02
N VAL A 76 -6.55 3.92 -1.71
CA VAL A 76 -6.42 4.79 -0.54
C VAL A 76 -5.99 6.16 -1.02
N SER A 77 -6.66 7.20 -0.55
CA SER A 77 -6.22 8.58 -0.76
C SER A 77 -6.39 9.38 0.52
N ARG A 78 -5.69 10.50 0.62
CA ARG A 78 -5.87 11.46 1.72
C ARG A 78 -7.17 12.24 1.52
N ASP A 79 -7.86 12.52 2.61
CA ASP A 79 -8.98 13.46 2.59
C ASP A 79 -8.48 14.90 2.43
N THR A 80 -9.12 15.67 1.55
CA THR A 80 -8.68 17.03 1.22
C THR A 80 -9.07 18.07 2.28
N THR A 81 -9.85 17.68 3.27
CA THR A 81 -10.35 18.58 4.33
C THR A 81 -9.73 18.28 5.69
N ILE A 82 -9.42 17.01 5.97
CA ILE A 82 -8.80 16.56 7.22
C ILE A 82 -7.58 15.71 6.87
N GLU A 83 -6.39 16.27 7.00
CA GLU A 83 -5.16 15.63 6.54
C GLU A 83 -4.92 14.25 7.17
N THR A 84 -5.32 14.02 8.43
CA THR A 84 -5.14 12.72 9.11
C THR A 84 -6.14 11.65 8.70
N THR A 85 -7.11 11.97 7.83
CA THR A 85 -8.17 11.06 7.39
C THR A 85 -7.87 10.45 6.03
N ALA A 86 -8.05 9.14 5.93
CA ALA A 86 -7.97 8.39 4.67
C ALA A 86 -9.37 8.16 4.07
N ASN A 87 -9.49 8.38 2.77
CA ASN A 87 -10.58 7.90 1.94
C ASN A 87 -10.20 6.52 1.38
N ILE A 88 -10.98 5.51 1.71
CA ILE A 88 -10.74 4.11 1.32
C ILE A 88 -11.85 3.69 0.37
N GLY A 89 -11.48 3.42 -0.88
CA GLY A 89 -12.34 2.79 -1.88
C GLY A 89 -11.96 1.32 -2.07
N PHE A 90 -12.91 0.52 -2.54
CA PHE A 90 -12.67 -0.91 -2.80
C PHE A 90 -13.46 -1.43 -4.01
N THR A 91 -12.97 -2.52 -4.59
CA THR A 91 -13.76 -3.35 -5.50
C THR A 91 -13.94 -4.74 -4.91
N LEU A 92 -15.10 -5.36 -5.11
CA LEU A 92 -15.39 -6.67 -4.54
C LEU A 92 -14.73 -7.81 -5.32
N ALA A 93 -14.33 -8.85 -4.60
CA ALA A 93 -13.88 -10.12 -5.16
C ALA A 93 -15.01 -10.84 -5.92
N GLU A 94 -14.63 -11.73 -6.84
CA GLU A 94 -15.58 -12.50 -7.62
C GLU A 94 -16.52 -13.29 -6.72
N GLY A 95 -17.83 -13.24 -7.03
CA GLY A 95 -18.87 -13.91 -6.27
C GLY A 95 -19.51 -13.05 -5.18
N TYR A 96 -18.90 -11.93 -4.79
CA TYR A 96 -19.48 -10.98 -3.84
C TYR A 96 -20.26 -9.86 -4.51
N THR A 97 -21.29 -9.36 -3.84
CA THR A 97 -22.07 -8.20 -4.29
C THR A 97 -22.31 -7.22 -3.15
N LEU A 98 -22.20 -5.93 -3.44
CA LEU A 98 -22.50 -4.88 -2.45
C LEU A 98 -24.02 -4.74 -2.32
N VAL A 99 -24.50 -4.50 -1.09
CA VAL A 99 -25.91 -4.16 -0.85
C VAL A 99 -26.31 -2.98 -1.74
N THR A 100 -27.51 -3.07 -2.33
CA THR A 100 -28.02 -1.99 -3.19
C THR A 100 -28.20 -0.71 -2.37
N GLY A 101 -27.52 0.35 -2.81
CA GLY A 101 -27.57 1.67 -2.16
C GLY A 101 -26.40 1.96 -1.23
N ASP A 102 -25.51 1.00 -1.00
CA ASP A 102 -24.23 1.22 -0.34
C ASP A 102 -23.20 1.75 -1.34
N ASP A 103 -22.28 2.59 -0.86
CA ASP A 103 -21.15 3.12 -1.62
C ASP A 103 -19.90 2.27 -1.39
N ALA A 104 -19.13 1.98 -2.45
CA ALA A 104 -17.90 1.18 -2.35
C ALA A 104 -16.70 1.97 -1.81
N GLU A 105 -16.98 2.88 -0.88
CA GLU A 105 -16.01 3.78 -0.26
C GLU A 105 -16.43 4.17 1.16
N PHE A 106 -15.45 4.46 2.02
CA PHE A 106 -15.65 4.97 3.37
C PHE A 106 -14.40 5.73 3.83
N THR A 107 -14.51 6.40 4.98
CA THR A 107 -13.38 7.14 5.56
C THR A 107 -12.88 6.51 6.86
N VAL A 108 -11.58 6.67 7.13
CA VAL A 108 -10.94 6.30 8.40
C VAL A 108 -10.16 7.51 8.89
N ALA A 109 -10.58 8.04 10.04
CA ALA A 109 -9.96 9.21 10.66
C ALA A 109 -8.70 8.83 11.44
N ASP A 110 -7.82 9.82 11.64
CA ASP A 110 -6.64 9.74 12.52
C ASP A 110 -5.68 8.58 12.24
N ILE A 111 -5.62 8.15 10.97
CA ILE A 111 -4.76 7.05 10.53
C ILE A 111 -3.59 7.52 9.66
N LEU A 112 -3.70 8.68 9.01
CA LEU A 112 -2.65 9.20 8.17
C LEU A 112 -1.70 10.10 8.96
N THR A 113 -0.41 9.98 8.68
CA THR A 113 0.62 10.89 9.18
C THR A 113 0.31 12.32 8.71
N PRO A 114 0.25 13.33 9.61
CA PRO A 114 0.06 14.74 9.24
C PRO A 114 1.10 15.22 8.22
N LEU A 115 0.71 16.10 7.29
CA LEU A 115 1.61 16.55 6.21
C LEU A 115 2.81 17.32 6.76
N ASP A 116 2.61 18.11 7.81
CA ASP A 116 3.65 18.90 8.50
C ASP A 116 4.67 18.04 9.25
N THR A 117 4.43 16.73 9.36
CA THR A 117 5.36 15.76 9.96
C THR A 117 6.00 14.84 8.92
N LEU A 118 5.66 14.97 7.64
CA LEU A 118 6.30 14.21 6.58
C LEU A 118 7.76 14.63 6.41
N VAL A 119 8.60 13.64 6.11
CA VAL A 119 10.01 13.82 5.75
C VAL A 119 10.22 13.22 4.38
N ILE A 120 11.17 13.75 3.60
CA ILE A 120 11.53 13.14 2.31
C ILE A 120 12.35 11.88 2.61
N GLU A 121 11.83 10.71 2.24
CA GLU A 121 12.49 9.42 2.48
C GLU A 121 13.29 9.00 1.24
N LEU A 122 14.59 9.30 1.26
CA LEU A 122 15.53 8.85 0.23
C LEU A 122 16.07 7.45 0.54
N ASP A 123 16.31 6.67 -0.51
CA ASP A 123 16.96 5.36 -0.43
C ASP A 123 18.46 5.46 -0.12
N ASP A 124 19.07 6.62 -0.38
CA ASP A 124 20.47 6.90 -0.11
C ASP A 124 20.70 8.41 0.14
N SER A 125 21.76 8.76 0.88
CA SER A 125 22.06 10.16 1.25
C SER A 125 23.54 10.54 1.13
N ASP A 126 24.42 9.58 0.87
CA ASP A 126 25.87 9.79 0.76
C ASP A 126 26.39 8.95 -0.41
N VAL A 127 26.97 9.60 -1.42
CA VAL A 127 27.27 8.96 -2.71
C VAL A 127 28.69 9.27 -3.16
N GLU A 128 29.44 8.22 -3.45
CA GLU A 128 30.71 8.29 -4.17
C GLU A 128 30.49 7.84 -5.61
N LEU A 129 30.85 8.68 -6.58
CA LEU A 129 30.86 8.37 -8.00
C LEU A 129 32.29 8.39 -8.54
N ASP A 130 32.51 7.64 -9.62
CA ASP A 130 33.80 7.58 -10.30
C ASP A 130 33.62 7.89 -11.78
N LEU A 131 34.36 8.89 -12.28
CA LEU A 131 34.37 9.28 -13.70
C LEU A 131 34.75 8.11 -14.63
N ASN A 132 35.58 7.18 -14.14
CA ASN A 132 36.08 6.03 -14.88
C ASN A 132 35.44 4.71 -14.42
N GLY A 133 34.46 4.78 -13.53
CA GLY A 133 33.79 3.64 -12.92
C GLY A 133 32.27 3.82 -12.88
N THR A 134 31.70 3.79 -11.68
CA THR A 134 30.27 4.04 -11.48
C THR A 134 30.01 5.54 -11.56
N SER A 135 29.64 6.02 -12.74
CA SER A 135 29.46 7.45 -13.01
C SER A 135 28.02 7.95 -12.82
N THR A 136 27.09 7.09 -12.38
CA THR A 136 25.66 7.44 -12.25
C THR A 136 25.03 6.79 -11.05
N LYS A 137 24.07 7.50 -10.42
CA LYS A 137 23.23 6.95 -9.34
C LYS A 137 21.78 7.38 -9.55
N GLU A 138 20.87 6.41 -9.54
CA GLU A 138 19.44 6.64 -9.42
C GLU A 138 19.07 6.69 -7.93
N PHE A 139 18.22 7.65 -7.57
CA PHE A 139 17.59 7.76 -6.26
C PHE A 139 16.10 7.51 -6.39
N THR A 140 15.53 6.95 -5.33
CA THR A 140 14.09 6.74 -5.19
C THR A 140 13.58 7.41 -3.91
N ILE A 141 12.51 8.19 -4.03
CA ILE A 141 11.80 8.81 -2.92
C ILE A 141 10.62 7.91 -2.55
N ALA A 142 10.74 7.21 -1.43
CA ALA A 142 9.81 6.16 -1.03
C ALA A 142 8.37 6.70 -0.82
N ASN A 143 8.25 7.93 -0.33
CA ASN A 143 6.97 8.58 -0.03
C ASN A 143 6.53 9.61 -1.09
N PHE A 144 7.03 9.52 -2.33
CA PHE A 144 6.72 10.48 -3.41
C PHE A 144 5.22 10.72 -3.62
N ALA A 145 4.40 9.66 -3.54
CA ALA A 145 2.95 9.76 -3.72
C ALA A 145 2.25 10.71 -2.72
N GLU A 146 2.87 10.99 -1.57
CA GLU A 146 2.35 11.94 -0.58
C GLU A 146 2.91 13.35 -0.76
N LEU A 147 4.05 13.47 -1.45
CA LEU A 147 4.72 14.73 -1.70
C LEU A 147 4.19 15.44 -2.94
N ASP A 148 3.47 14.72 -3.82
CA ASP A 148 2.84 15.17 -5.08
C ASP A 148 3.86 15.71 -6.12
N SER A 149 4.58 16.76 -5.76
CA SER A 149 5.71 17.32 -6.48
C SER A 149 7.00 17.27 -5.66
N ILE A 150 8.09 17.04 -6.38
CA ILE A 150 9.45 17.19 -5.88
C ILE A 150 10.20 18.16 -6.80
N ALA A 151 11.15 18.86 -6.23
CA ALA A 151 12.14 19.63 -6.95
C ALA A 151 13.53 19.17 -6.51
N VAL A 152 14.39 18.86 -7.47
CA VAL A 152 15.79 18.48 -7.25
C VAL A 152 16.68 19.55 -7.84
N ALA A 153 17.63 20.05 -7.05
CA ALA A 153 18.57 21.09 -7.46
C ALA A 153 19.97 20.82 -6.93
N ILE A 154 20.99 21.14 -7.73
CA ILE A 154 22.38 21.22 -7.27
C ILE A 154 22.53 22.57 -6.56
N THR A 155 22.87 22.56 -5.28
CA THR A 155 22.88 23.77 -4.45
C THR A 155 24.28 24.27 -4.11
N SER A 156 25.29 23.42 -4.19
CA SER A 156 26.71 23.80 -4.13
C SER A 156 27.60 22.73 -4.75
N GLY A 157 28.84 23.10 -5.09
CA GLY A 157 29.84 22.20 -5.66
C GLY A 157 30.45 22.71 -6.96
N ASP A 158 31.51 22.05 -7.41
CA ASP A 158 32.34 22.47 -8.56
C ASP A 158 31.73 22.10 -9.93
N ASN A 159 30.41 21.93 -10.01
CA ASN A 159 29.70 21.29 -11.12
C ASN A 159 30.21 19.85 -11.37
N ALA A 160 30.58 19.13 -10.30
CA ALA A 160 31.04 17.74 -10.37
C ALA A 160 29.96 16.77 -10.89
N VAL A 161 28.69 17.14 -10.76
CA VAL A 161 27.53 16.34 -11.17
C VAL A 161 26.52 17.15 -11.98
N GLU A 162 25.72 16.44 -12.77
CA GLU A 162 24.50 16.93 -13.42
C GLU A 162 23.28 16.08 -13.01
N ILE A 163 22.10 16.69 -12.97
CA ILE A 163 20.83 15.97 -12.82
C ILE A 163 20.37 15.54 -14.23
N SER A 164 20.19 14.25 -14.43
CA SER A 164 19.77 13.70 -15.72
C SER A 164 18.40 14.25 -16.12
N ALA A 165 18.29 14.77 -17.35
CA ALA A 165 17.05 15.29 -17.90
C ALA A 165 16.01 14.20 -18.25
N ASP A 166 16.44 12.93 -18.32
CA ASP A 166 15.61 11.79 -18.75
C ASP A 166 14.80 11.17 -17.60
N THR A 167 15.14 11.49 -16.35
CA THR A 167 14.30 11.12 -15.21
C THR A 167 13.22 12.17 -15.04
N THR A 168 12.04 11.88 -15.54
CA THR A 168 10.85 12.60 -15.11
C THR A 168 10.73 12.45 -13.60
N GLN A 169 10.81 13.56 -12.87
CA GLN A 169 10.51 13.65 -11.42
C GLN A 169 9.06 13.25 -11.09
N THR A 170 8.35 12.62 -12.03
CA THR A 170 6.94 12.25 -12.02
C THR A 170 6.69 10.94 -11.30
N ASP A 171 7.74 10.15 -11.04
CA ASP A 171 7.62 8.80 -10.48
C ASP A 171 8.41 8.69 -9.16
N GLY A 172 8.80 9.82 -8.55
CA GLY A 172 9.61 9.82 -7.33
C GLY A 172 11.05 9.40 -7.54
N LYS A 173 11.55 9.48 -8.77
CA LYS A 173 12.90 9.09 -9.14
C LYS A 173 13.66 10.21 -9.80
N PHE A 174 14.96 10.27 -9.54
CA PHE A 174 15.89 11.13 -10.28
C PHE A 174 17.25 10.44 -10.38
N THR A 175 18.01 10.78 -11.41
CA THR A 175 19.37 10.26 -11.61
C THR A 175 20.37 11.39 -11.62
N ILE A 176 21.49 11.18 -10.96
CA ILE A 176 22.65 12.08 -11.01
C ILE A 176 23.75 11.42 -11.85
N VAL A 177 24.53 12.24 -12.53
CA VAL A 177 25.62 11.82 -13.41
C VAL A 177 26.87 12.59 -13.03
N ALA A 178 27.97 11.89 -12.79
CA ALA A 178 29.29 12.47 -12.62
C ALA A 178 29.79 13.07 -13.94
N VAL A 179 30.28 14.31 -13.89
CA VAL A 179 30.79 15.04 -15.07
C VAL A 179 32.18 15.63 -14.86
N ALA A 180 32.60 15.87 -13.61
CA ALA A 180 33.94 16.31 -13.25
C ALA A 180 34.30 15.85 -11.84
N GLU A 181 35.60 15.77 -11.52
CA GLU A 181 36.07 15.45 -10.17
C GLU A 181 35.71 16.59 -9.20
N GLY A 182 35.35 16.22 -7.97
CA GLY A 182 35.09 17.15 -6.87
C GLY A 182 33.77 16.87 -6.15
N ASP A 183 33.45 17.77 -5.22
CA ASP A 183 32.27 17.64 -4.37
C ASP A 183 31.05 18.36 -4.97
N ALA A 184 29.86 17.80 -4.70
CA ALA A 184 28.59 18.46 -4.95
C ALA A 184 27.58 18.18 -3.82
N THR A 185 26.72 19.17 -3.56
CA THR A 185 25.55 19.02 -2.69
C THR A 185 24.29 19.17 -3.52
N ILE A 186 23.41 18.19 -3.39
CA ILE A 186 22.10 18.17 -4.04
C ILE A 186 21.04 18.37 -2.97
N THR A 187 20.05 19.21 -3.27
CA THR A 187 18.89 19.43 -2.41
C THR A 187 17.65 18.90 -3.10
N VAL A 188 16.91 18.07 -2.36
CA VAL A 188 15.60 17.56 -2.72
C VAL A 188 14.57 18.27 -1.84
N SER A 189 13.58 18.90 -2.47
CA SER A 189 12.51 19.63 -1.79
C SER A 189 11.14 19.19 -2.30
N SER A 190 10.10 19.40 -1.49
CA SER A 190 8.70 19.21 -1.87
C SER A 190 7.95 20.54 -1.74
N ASP A 191 6.89 20.71 -2.52
CA ASP A 191 5.98 21.87 -2.40
C ASP A 191 4.94 21.68 -1.28
N VAL A 192 4.87 20.49 -0.66
CA VAL A 192 4.02 20.26 0.51
C VAL A 192 4.51 21.14 1.66
N ALA A 193 3.57 21.89 2.25
CA ALA A 193 3.88 22.81 3.33
C ALA A 193 4.58 22.10 4.49
N ASP A 194 5.55 22.79 5.09
CA ASP A 194 6.30 22.38 6.28
C ASP A 194 7.22 21.14 6.14
N VAL A 195 7.17 20.42 5.02
CA VAL A 195 8.16 19.37 4.67
C VAL A 195 9.53 20.00 4.48
N GLN A 196 10.49 19.59 5.31
CA GLN A 196 11.85 20.12 5.23
C GLN A 196 12.62 19.49 4.05
N PRO A 197 13.44 20.28 3.34
CA PRO A 197 14.29 19.75 2.29
C PRO A 197 15.35 18.82 2.85
N VAL A 198 15.78 17.85 2.04
CA VAL A 198 16.85 16.91 2.36
C VAL A 198 18.03 17.15 1.43
N THR A 199 19.24 17.03 1.98
CA THR A 199 20.49 17.17 1.24
C THR A 199 21.16 15.84 1.02
N ILE A 200 21.83 15.71 -0.12
CA ILE A 200 22.69 14.58 -0.48
C ILE A 200 24.06 15.17 -0.75
N ASP A 201 25.08 14.63 -0.09
CA ASP A 201 26.47 14.96 -0.37
C ASP A 201 27.03 13.93 -1.36
N VAL A 202 27.72 14.43 -2.39
CA VAL A 202 28.27 13.62 -3.48
C VAL A 202 29.74 13.93 -3.64
N ASP A 203 30.58 12.90 -3.57
CA ASP A 203 31.99 12.95 -3.92
C ASP A 203 32.18 12.29 -5.29
N VAL A 204 32.87 12.97 -6.20
CA VAL A 204 33.22 12.45 -7.52
C VAL A 204 34.73 12.33 -7.62
N ILE A 205 35.22 11.11 -7.77
CA ILE A 205 36.65 10.83 -7.93
C ILE A 205 37.00 10.51 -9.39
N ASP A 206 38.27 10.75 -9.74
CA ASP A 206 38.91 10.09 -10.88
C ASP A 206 39.80 8.95 -10.37
N SER A 207 39.31 7.71 -10.46
CA SER A 207 40.08 6.57 -9.98
C SER A 207 41.35 6.29 -10.80
N THR A 208 41.49 6.84 -12.00
CA THR A 208 42.70 6.67 -12.82
C THR A 208 43.84 7.56 -12.35
N GLU A 209 43.55 8.74 -11.81
CA GLU A 209 44.55 9.63 -11.23
C GLU A 209 45.07 9.13 -9.87
N LEU A 210 44.29 8.31 -9.16
CA LEU A 210 44.70 7.69 -7.90
C LEU A 210 45.86 6.68 -8.05
N PHE A 211 46.12 6.16 -9.26
CA PHE A 211 47.20 5.20 -9.53
C PHE A 211 48.50 5.83 -10.05
N GLU A 212 48.57 7.15 -10.27
CA GLU A 212 49.80 7.80 -10.79
C GLU A 212 50.90 8.01 -9.73
N ILE A 213 50.67 7.63 -8.46
CA ILE A 213 51.65 7.72 -7.38
C ILE A 213 52.27 6.34 -7.08
N ILE A 214 52.95 5.70 -8.03
CA ILE A 214 53.87 4.56 -7.76
C ILE A 214 55.11 4.61 -8.65
#